data_AF-A0A2D4SR10-F1
#
_entry.id   AF-A0A2D4SR10-F1
#
_cell.length_a   1.000
_cell.length_b   1.000
_cell.length_c   1.000
_cell.angle_alpha   90.00
_cell.angle_beta   90.00
_cell.angle_gamma   90.00
#
_symmetry.space_group_name_H-M   'P 1'
#
loop_
_entity.id
_entity.type
_entity.pdbx_description
1 polymer ?
#
loop_
_entity_poly.entity_id
_entity_poly.type
_entity_poly.pdbx_seq_one_letter_code
_entity_poly.pdbx_strand_id
1 'polypeptide(L)'
;MKSPCEIETILFDVYPQTKDRFSIIEVDETTLKMSARVHYDDLRPGSTISGPSMFTLADCAMYARILGVYEEQVQAVTTNVCINFFEDQI
;
A
#
# COMPACT_ATOMS: atom_id res chain seq x y z
N MET A 1 -12.65 -0.30 -14.10
CA MET A 1 -11.84 -0.22 -12.87
C MET A 1 -12.45 -1.19 -11.87
N LYS A 2 -11.61 -2.03 -11.26
CA LYS A 2 -12.05 -3.03 -10.30
C LYS A 2 -12.50 -2.39 -8.97
N SER A 3 -13.45 -3.00 -8.29
CA SER A 3 -13.86 -2.61 -6.94
C SER A 3 -12.76 -2.86 -5.90
N PRO A 4 -12.81 -2.22 -4.71
CA PRO A 4 -11.84 -2.48 -3.64
C PRO A 4 -11.68 -3.98 -3.31
N CYS A 5 -12.79 -4.71 -3.17
CA CYS A 5 -12.78 -6.14 -2.83
C CYS A 5 -12.14 -7.00 -3.93
N GLU A 6 -12.39 -6.68 -5.20
CA GLU A 6 -11.74 -7.39 -6.32
C GLU A 6 -10.23 -7.15 -6.33
N ILE A 7 -9.78 -5.91 -6.08
CA ILE A 7 -8.35 -5.58 -6.02
C ILE A 7 -7.69 -6.29 -4.84
N GLU A 8 -8.31 -6.27 -3.65
CA GLU A 8 -7.84 -7.00 -2.47
C GLU A 8 -7.72 -8.49 -2.74
N THR A 9 -8.72 -9.09 -3.38
CA THR A 9 -8.71 -10.51 -3.74
C THR A 9 -7.48 -10.84 -4.59
N ILE A 10 -7.25 -10.09 -5.67
CA ILE A 10 -6.10 -10.29 -6.56
C ILE A 10 -4.78 -10.06 -5.80
N LEU A 11 -4.70 -8.99 -5.00
CA LEU A 11 -3.51 -8.65 -4.24
C LEU A 11 -3.15 -9.76 -3.24
N PHE A 12 -4.14 -10.30 -2.54
CA PHE A 12 -3.95 -11.32 -1.50
C PHE A 12 -3.69 -12.70 -2.07
N ASP A 13 -4.19 -12.99 -3.27
CA ASP A 13 -3.84 -14.22 -4.00
C ASP A 13 -2.36 -14.21 -4.42
N VAL A 14 -1.83 -13.05 -4.84
CA VAL A 14 -0.42 -12.90 -5.25
C VAL A 14 0.51 -12.75 -4.04
N TYR A 15 0.08 -12.02 -3.01
CA TYR A 15 0.86 -11.74 -1.80
C TYR A 15 0.07 -12.06 -0.53
N PRO A 16 -0.10 -13.34 -0.15
CA PRO A 16 -0.91 -13.73 1.00
C PRO A 16 -0.52 -13.05 2.32
N GLN A 17 0.76 -12.69 2.50
CA GLN A 17 1.28 -11.98 3.66
C GLN A 17 0.69 -10.58 3.87
N THR A 18 0.03 -10.02 2.85
CA THR A 18 -0.56 -8.67 2.90
C THR A 18 -1.98 -8.65 3.48
N LYS A 19 -2.67 -9.81 3.51
CA LYS A 19 -4.10 -9.94 3.84
C LYS A 19 -4.47 -9.37 5.21
N ASP A 20 -3.68 -9.65 6.24
CA ASP A 20 -3.95 -9.18 7.61
C ASP A 20 -3.29 -7.82 7.92
N ARG A 21 -2.57 -7.28 6.95
CA ARG A 21 -1.74 -6.08 7.10
C ARG A 21 -2.33 -4.87 6.39
N PHE A 22 -2.97 -5.03 5.23
CA PHE A 22 -3.45 -3.93 4.41
C PHE A 22 -4.93 -4.06 4.08
N SER A 23 -5.61 -2.93 3.94
CA SER A 23 -6.97 -2.86 3.43
C SER A 23 -7.17 -1.65 2.54
N ILE A 24 -7.98 -1.79 1.50
CA ILE A 24 -8.35 -0.72 0.58
C ILE A 24 -9.60 -0.03 1.13
N ILE A 25 -9.47 1.26 1.42
CA ILE A 25 -10.54 2.10 1.97
C ILE A 25 -11.44 2.63 0.85
N GLU A 26 -10.82 3.09 -0.24
CA GLU A 26 -11.52 3.75 -1.34
C GLU A 26 -10.71 3.62 -2.63
N VAL A 27 -11.41 3.55 -3.77
CA VAL A 27 -10.83 3.57 -5.11
C VAL A 27 -11.69 4.46 -5.98
N ASP A 28 -11.06 5.41 -6.66
CA ASP A 28 -11.68 6.25 -7.69
C ASP A 28 -10.88 6.18 -9.00
N GLU A 29 -11.34 6.88 -10.03
CA GLU A 29 -10.74 6.84 -11.38
C GLU A 29 -9.24 7.17 -11.41
N THR A 30 -8.75 7.91 -10.42
CA THR A 30 -7.37 8.40 -10.33
C THR A 30 -6.64 7.90 -9.10
N THR A 31 -7.32 7.69 -7.97
CA THR A 31 -6.69 7.41 -6.67
C THR A 31 -7.08 6.06 -6.08
N LEU A 32 -6.21 5.55 -5.21
CA LEU A 32 -6.48 4.43 -4.31
C LEU A 32 -6.04 4.83 -2.91
N LYS A 33 -6.92 4.65 -1.94
CA LYS A 33 -6.63 4.88 -0.52
C LYS A 33 -6.48 3.54 0.18
N MET A 34 -5.32 3.32 0.78
CA MET A 34 -5.00 2.11 1.53
C MET A 34 -4.70 2.44 2.99
N SER A 35 -5.07 1.52 3.87
CA SER A 35 -4.74 1.53 5.29
C SER A 35 -3.80 0.37 5.62
N ALA A 36 -2.91 0.58 6.60
CA ALA A 36 -2.07 -0.47 7.17
C ALA A 36 -2.42 -0.70 8.64
N ARG A 37 -2.57 -1.97 9.02
CA ARG A 37 -2.61 -2.37 10.43
C ARG A 37 -1.20 -2.27 11.01
N VAL A 38 -1.02 -1.38 11.98
CA VAL A 38 0.27 -1.12 12.63
C VAL A 38 0.57 -2.20 13.68
N HIS A 39 1.75 -2.78 13.61
CA HIS A 39 2.30 -3.72 14.60
C HIS A 39 3.46 -3.08 15.37
N TYR A 40 3.87 -3.70 16.47
CA TYR A 40 5.00 -3.20 17.27
C TYR A 40 6.28 -3.07 16.43
N ASP A 41 6.52 -4.02 15.53
CA ASP A 41 7.69 -4.04 14.63
C ASP A 41 7.65 -2.93 13.56
N ASP A 42 6.51 -2.26 13.39
CA ASP A 42 6.39 -1.12 12.48
C ASP A 42 6.81 0.21 13.12
N LEU A 43 7.10 0.20 14.43
CA LEU A 43 7.37 1.41 15.21
C LEU A 43 8.86 1.72 15.29
N ARG A 44 9.20 3.01 15.22
CA ARG A 44 10.51 3.55 15.61
C ARG A 44 10.49 3.94 17.10
N PRO A 45 11.66 4.15 17.73
CA PRO A 45 11.73 4.70 19.09
C PRO A 45 10.86 5.97 19.20
N GLY A 46 10.03 6.04 20.25
CA GLY A 46 9.05 7.12 20.41
C GLY A 46 7.66 6.83 19.81
N SER A 47 7.33 5.57 19.53
CA SER A 47 5.96 5.11 19.17
C SER A 47 5.38 5.76 17.91
N THR A 48 6.24 6.05 16.93
CA THR A 48 5.83 6.59 15.62
C THR A 48 6.14 5.57 14.52
N ILE A 49 5.55 5.74 13.33
CA ILE A 49 5.71 4.78 12.24
C ILE A 49 7.11 4.86 11.63
N SER A 50 7.71 3.69 11.36
CA SER A 50 9.02 3.59 10.73
C SER A 50 8.97 3.97 9.24
N GLY A 51 10.08 4.51 8.72
CA GLY A 51 10.24 4.78 7.28
C GLY A 51 9.98 3.54 6.40
N PRO A 52 10.55 2.36 6.73
CA PRO A 52 10.26 1.12 6.00
C PRO A 52 8.77 0.74 5.98
N SER A 53 8.04 0.93 7.08
CA SER A 53 6.59 0.64 7.13
C SER A 53 5.80 1.63 6.26
N MET A 54 6.17 2.92 6.25
CA MET A 54 5.58 3.92 5.35
C MET A 54 5.85 3.60 3.88
N PHE A 55 7.08 3.20 3.54
CA PHE A 55 7.44 2.75 2.20
C PHE A 55 6.61 1.54 1.77
N THR A 56 6.50 0.53 2.63
CA THR A 56 5.76 -0.70 2.32
C THR A 56 4.28 -0.40 2.03
N LEU A 57 3.66 0.50 2.81
CA LEU A 57 2.28 0.93 2.55
C LEU A 57 2.16 1.67 1.20
N ALA A 58 3.07 2.61 0.92
CA ALA A 58 3.03 3.38 -0.32
C ALA A 58 3.24 2.51 -1.57
N ASP A 59 4.22 1.62 -1.54
CA ASP A 59 4.53 0.68 -2.62
C ASP A 59 3.37 -0.29 -2.86
N CYS A 60 2.81 -0.87 -1.79
CA CYS A 60 1.66 -1.77 -1.89
C CYS A 60 0.41 -1.06 -2.44
N ALA A 61 0.14 0.17 -2.00
CA ALA A 61 -0.99 0.96 -2.51
C ALA A 61 -0.85 1.27 -4.01
N MET A 62 0.35 1.64 -4.46
CA MET A 62 0.62 1.88 -5.87
C MET A 62 0.49 0.61 -6.71
N TYR A 63 1.01 -0.52 -6.22
CA TYR A 63 0.86 -1.80 -6.89
C TYR A 63 -0.62 -2.22 -6.98
N ALA A 64 -1.37 -2.09 -5.89
CA ALA A 64 -2.82 -2.35 -5.88
C ALA A 64 -3.58 -1.45 -6.87
N ARG A 65 -3.18 -0.18 -7.02
CA ARG A 65 -3.77 0.74 -7.99
C ARG A 65 -3.58 0.23 -9.42
N ILE A 66 -2.38 -0.27 -9.74
CA ILE A 66 -2.05 -0.88 -11.04
C ILE A 66 -2.95 -2.09 -11.29
N LEU A 67 -3.09 -2.99 -10.31
CA LEU A 67 -3.98 -4.16 -10.41
C LEU A 67 -5.45 -3.76 -10.67
N GLY A 68 -5.89 -2.63 -10.11
CA GLY A 68 -7.24 -2.10 -10.30
C GLY A 68 -7.53 -1.53 -11.69
N VAL A 69 -6.50 -1.09 -12.43
CA VAL A 69 -6.63 -0.57 -13.82
C VAL A 69 -6.50 -1.67 -14.85
N TYR A 70 -5.47 -2.50 -14.75
CA TYR A 70 -5.06 -3.39 -15.84
C TYR A 70 -5.63 -4.79 -15.66
N GLU A 71 -6.00 -5.45 -16.76
CA GLU A 71 -6.84 -6.65 -16.69
C GLU A 71 -6.11 -7.97 -16.43
N GLU A 72 -4.78 -8.10 -16.55
CA GLU A 72 -4.04 -9.30 -16.09
C GLU A 72 -2.51 -9.17 -16.18
N GLN A 73 -1.77 -9.92 -15.35
CA GLN A 73 -0.31 -10.15 -15.39
C GLN A 73 0.61 -8.91 -15.37
N VAL A 74 0.26 -7.86 -14.64
CA VAL A 74 1.18 -6.73 -14.50
C VAL A 74 2.33 -7.11 -13.54
N GLN A 75 3.45 -7.54 -14.12
CA GLN A 75 4.76 -7.57 -13.46
C GLN A 75 5.32 -6.15 -13.37
N ALA A 76 4.55 -5.24 -12.77
CA ALA A 76 5.06 -3.91 -12.46
C ALA A 76 6.17 -4.09 -11.43
N VAL A 77 7.37 -3.65 -11.81
CA VAL A 77 8.53 -3.63 -10.93
C VAL A 77 8.73 -2.20 -10.48
N THR A 78 8.85 -2.02 -9.17
CA THR A 78 9.20 -0.72 -8.60
C THR A 78 10.61 -0.33 -9.06
N THR A 79 10.70 0.69 -9.91
CA THR A 79 11.98 1.19 -10.45
C THR A 79 12.52 2.37 -9.64
N ASN A 80 11.63 3.19 -9.08
CA ASN A 80 11.97 4.31 -8.25
C ASN A 80 10.84 4.62 -7.27
N VAL A 81 11.22 4.96 -6.04
CA VAL A 81 10.36 5.60 -5.04
C VAL A 81 11.24 6.60 -4.29
N CYS A 82 10.70 7.79 -4.04
CA CYS A 82 11.36 8.83 -3.27
C CYS A 82 10.49 9.19 -2.06
N ILE A 83 11.09 9.24 -0.87
CA ILE A 83 10.43 9.61 0.37
C ILE A 83 11.18 10.81 0.95
N ASN A 84 10.44 11.88 1.25
CA ASN A 84 10.95 13.06 1.92
C ASN A 84 10.41 13.08 3.35
N PHE A 85 11.29 13.34 4.32
CA PHE A 85 10.88 13.59 5.70
C PHE A 85 10.45 15.04 5.81
N PHE A 86 9.20 15.26 6.18
CA PHE A 86 8.74 16.56 6.59
C PHE A 86 8.96 16.70 8.09
N GLU A 87 9.45 17.86 8.52
CA GLU A 87 9.36 18.23 9.93
C GLU A 87 7.89 18.47 10.26
N ASP A 88 7.45 17.98 11.41
CA ASP A 88 6.14 18.34 11.96
C ASP A 88 6.07 19.87 12.03
N GLN A 89 5.17 20.46 11.24
CA GLN A 89 4.80 21.87 11.38
C GLN A 89 3.93 21.99 12.63
N ILE A 90 4.56 21.95 13.82
CA ILE A 90 3.97 22.46 15.06
C ILE A 90 4.57 23.83 15.32
#